data_AF-A0A8K1X5B1-F1
#
_entry.id   AF-A0A8K1X5B1-F1
#
_cell.length_a   1.000
_cell.length_b   1.000
_cell.length_c   1.000
_cell.angle_alpha   90.00
_cell.angle_beta   90.00
_cell.angle_gamma   90.00
#
_symmetry.space_group_name_H-M   'P 1'
#
loop_
_entity.id
_entity.type
_entity.pdbx_description
1 polymer ?
#
loop_
_entity_poly.entity_id
_entity_poly.type
_entity_poly.pdbx_seq_one_letter_code
_entity_poly.pdbx_strand_id
1 'polypeptide(L)' 'KATLTRFFAFHFILPFIIAALAMVHLLFLHETGSNNPTGINPDADKIPFHPYYTIKDLLGIL' A
#
# COMPACT_ATOMS: atom_id res chain seq x y z
N LYS A 1 35.64 5.38 4.94
CA LYS A 1 35.21 5.91 3.61
C LYS A 1 34.41 4.87 2.80
N ALA A 2 34.91 3.65 2.56
CA ALA A 2 34.21 2.64 1.73
C ALA A 2 32.79 2.26 2.21
N THR A 3 32.57 2.09 3.52
CA THR A 3 31.26 1.71 4.07
C THR A 3 30.19 2.79 3.83
N LEU A 4 30.52 4.06 4.07
CA LEU A 4 29.58 5.17 3.90
C LEU A 4 29.11 5.29 2.45
N THR A 5 30.01 5.22 1.47
CA THR A 5 29.66 5.28 0.05
C THR A 5 28.78 4.11 -0.37
N ARG A 6 29.06 2.89 0.12
CA ARG A 6 28.23 1.71 -0.18
C ARG A 6 26.85 1.80 0.46
N PHE A 7 26.77 2.27 1.70
CA PHE A 7 25.49 2.45 2.40
C PHE A 7 24.65 3.57 1.79
N PHE A 8 25.27 4.65 1.33
CA PHE A 8 24.58 5.67 0.56
C PHE A 8 23.99 5.09 -0.73
N ALA A 9 24.76 4.28 -1.47
CA ALA A 9 24.26 3.63 -2.68
C ALA A 9 23.08 2.68 -2.40
N PHE A 10 23.15 1.88 -1.32
CA PHE A 10 22.03 1.03 -0.89
C PHE A 10 20.82 1.84 -0.46
N HIS A 11 21.00 2.86 0.37
CA HIS A 11 19.92 3.73 0.83
C HIS A 11 19.27 4.47 -0.34
N PHE A 12 20.02 4.84 -1.36
CA PHE A 12 19.48 5.48 -2.55
C PHE A 12 18.58 4.52 -3.35
N ILE A 13 19.00 3.27 -3.56
CA ILE A 13 18.22 2.32 -4.38
C ILE A 13 17.07 1.67 -3.60
N LEU A 14 17.21 1.48 -2.29
CA LEU A 14 16.26 0.73 -1.47
C LEU A 14 14.82 1.29 -1.49
N PRO A 15 14.57 2.61 -1.44
CA PRO A 15 13.22 3.17 -1.56
C PRO A 15 12.50 2.77 -2.85
N PHE A 16 13.22 2.69 -3.98
CA PHE A 16 12.64 2.28 -5.26
C PHE A 16 12.30 0.78 -5.27
N ILE A 17 13.14 -0.05 -4.65
CA ILE A 17 12.83 -1.47 -4.44
C ILE A 17 11.58 -1.62 -3.57
N ILE A 18 11.46 -0.85 -2.48
CA ILE A 18 10.29 -0.85 -1.61
C ILE A 18 9.04 -0.40 -2.38
N ALA A 19 9.13 0.65 -3.21
CA ALA A 19 8.00 1.10 -4.03
C ALA A 19 7.54 0.01 -5.01
N ALA A 20 8.47 -0.72 -5.64
CA ALA A 20 8.14 -1.85 -6.50
C ALA A 20 7.45 -2.99 -5.72
N LEU A 21 7.97 -3.33 -4.54
CA LEU A 21 7.33 -4.33 -3.66
C LEU A 21 5.95 -3.89 -3.17
N ALA A 22 5.75 -2.59 -2.90
CA ALA A 22 4.45 -2.04 -2.53
C ALA A 22 3.43 -2.19 -3.67
N MET A 23 3.82 -1.98 -4.94
CA MET A 23 2.93 -2.25 -6.08
C MET A 23 2.57 -3.73 -6.20
N VAL A 24 3.54 -4.64 -6.04
CA VAL A 24 3.28 -6.10 -6.03
C VAL A 24 2.33 -6.48 -4.90
N HIS A 25 2.54 -5.90 -3.72
CA HIS A 25 1.66 -6.10 -2.57
C HIS A 25 0.22 -5.65 -2.87
N LEU A 26 0.06 -4.45 -3.45
CA LEU A 26 -1.27 -3.94 -3.83
C LEU A 26 -1.93 -4.76 -4.94
N LEU A 27 -1.15 -5.33 -5.86
CA LEU A 27 -1.68 -6.23 -6.90
C LEU A 27 -2.30 -7.47 -6.25
N PHE A 28 -1.61 -8.12 -5.32
CA PHE A 28 -2.18 -9.27 -4.61
C PHE A 28 -3.38 -8.90 -3.75
N LEU A 29 -3.37 -7.72 -3.11
CA LEU A 29 -4.53 -7.22 -2.39
C LEU A 29 -5.72 -6.97 -3.33
N HIS A 30 -5.47 -6.53 -4.56
CA HIS A 30 -6.53 -6.26 -5.54
C HIS A 30 -7.23 -7.53 -6.01
N GLU A 31 -6.52 -8.66 -6.09
CA GLU A 31 -7.12 -9.96 -6.46
C GLU A 31 -8.12 -10.47 -5.40
N THR A 32 -7.85 -10.26 -4.12
CA THR A 32 -8.74 -10.74 -3.03
C THR A 32 -9.69 -9.67 -2.49
N GLY A 33 -9.34 -8.39 -2.64
CA GLY A 33 -9.95 -7.27 -1.94
C GLY A 33 -9.54 -7.18 -0.47
N SER A 34 -9.96 -6.09 0.18
CA SER A 34 -9.75 -5.85 1.60
C SER A 34 -10.67 -6.72 2.46
N ASN A 35 -10.14 -7.18 3.60
CA ASN A 35 -10.97 -7.76 4.65
C ASN A 35 -11.73 -6.66 5.42
N ASN A 36 -12.68 -7.06 6.26
CA ASN A 36 -13.49 -6.18 7.09
C ASN A 36 -13.43 -6.58 8.58
N PRO A 37 -13.87 -5.73 9.52
CA PRO A 37 -13.73 -5.98 10.95
C PRO A 37 -14.42 -7.24 11.47
N THR A 38 -15.48 -7.71 10.80
CA THR A 38 -16.20 -8.92 11.20
C THR A 38 -15.62 -10.19 10.59
N GLY A 39 -14.71 -10.08 9.62
CA GLY A 39 -14.02 -11.21 8.99
C GLY A 39 -14.91 -12.13 8.14
N ILE A 40 -16.15 -11.71 7.87
CA ILE A 40 -17.09 -12.43 7.00
C ILE A 40 -16.94 -11.96 5.55
N ASN A 41 -17.44 -12.73 4.57
CA ASN A 41 -17.36 -12.33 3.17
C ASN A 41 -18.09 -10.97 2.93
N PRO A 42 -17.40 -9.92 2.43
CA PRO A 42 -17.99 -8.60 2.19
C PRO A 42 -18.77 -8.46 0.87
N ASP A 43 -18.80 -9.48 0.00
CA ASP A 43 -19.35 -9.38 -1.37
C ASP A 43 -20.79 -8.89 -1.45
N ALA A 44 -21.60 -9.16 -0.42
CA ALA A 44 -23.00 -8.74 -0.36
C ALA A 44 -23.21 -7.23 -0.14
N ASP A 45 -22.20 -6.51 0.36
CA ASP A 45 -22.32 -5.09 0.75
C ASP A 45 -21.07 -4.29 0.38
N LYS A 46 -20.62 -4.41 -0.87
CA LYS A 46 -19.51 -3.63 -1.40
C LYS A 46 -19.97 -2.23 -1.81
N ILE A 47 -19.21 -1.22 -1.38
CA ILE A 47 -19.32 0.16 -1.85
C ILE A 47 -18.10 0.51 -2.73
N PRO A 48 -18.23 1.43 -3.70
CA PRO A 48 -17.11 1.85 -4.54
C PRO A 48 -16.04 2.59 -3.73
N PHE A 49 -14.78 2.51 -4.16
CA PHE A 49 -13.66 3.19 -3.50
C PHE A 49 -13.85 4.72 -3.50
N HIS A 50 -14.19 5.28 -4.66
CA HIS A 50 -14.54 6.70 -4.82
C HIS A 50 -16.07 6.85 -4.80
N PRO A 51 -16.65 7.81 -4.04
CA PRO A 51 -15.97 8.85 -3.26
C PRO A 51 -15.62 8.46 -1.81
N TYR A 52 -16.16 7.35 -1.31
CA TYR A 52 -16.21 7.03 0.12
C TYR A 52 -14.82 6.94 0.78
N TYR A 53 -13.97 6.04 0.30
CA TYR A 53 -12.64 5.85 0.86
C TYR A 53 -11.67 6.94 0.43
N THR A 54 -11.84 7.54 -0.77
CA THR A 54 -11.03 8.71 -1.18
C THR A 54 -11.16 9.87 -0.20
N ILE A 55 -12.38 10.24 0.20
CA ILE A 55 -12.60 11.33 1.16
C ILE A 55 -12.14 10.93 2.56
N LYS A 56 -12.41 9.68 2.97
CA LYS A 56 -11.96 9.15 4.27
C LYS A 56 -10.43 9.22 4.40
N ASP A 57 -9.70 8.81 3.37
CA ASP A 57 -8.23 8.82 3.37
C ASP A 57 -7.69 10.25 3.31
N LEU A 58 -8.33 11.16 2.55
CA LEU A 58 -7.96 12.58 2.53
C LEU A 58 -8.11 13.23 3.91
N LEU A 59 -9.19 12.92 4.64
CA LEU A 59 -9.35 13.37 6.02
C LEU A 59 -8.24 12.81 6.92
N GLY A 60 -7.76 11.58 6.68
CA GLY A 60 -6.63 10.99 7.41
C GLY A 60 -5.27 11.60 7.08
N ILE A 61 -5.13 12.31 5.97
CA ILE A 61 -3.93 13.08 5.61
C ILE A 61 -3.90 14.44 6.35
N LEU A 62 -5.08 15.03 6.62
CA LEU A 62 -5.25 16.31 7.30
C LEU A 62 -5.02 16.21 8.81
#